data_AF-A0A512T3C2-F1
#
_entry.id   AF-A0A512T3C2-F1
#
_cell.length_a   1.000
_cell.length_b   1.000
_cell.length_c   1.000
_cell.angle_alpha   90.00
_cell.angle_beta   90.00
_cell.angle_gamma   90.00
#
_symmetry.space_group_name_H-M   'P 1'
#
loop_
_entity.id
_entity.type
_entity.pdbx_description
1 polymer ?
#
loop_
_entity_poly.entity_id
_entity_poly.type
_entity_poly.pdbx_seq_one_letter_code
_entity_poly.pdbx_strand_id
1 'polypeptide(L)'
;MGMRFTMDGESFELSADVVRARLTGQVPEVVREYWVEIDGRRWPVKQVISLATGVSDRQRFQSQSARRWLQNLGFVINSEGNAGALVRVPRPVKAETPSNDVTDRAGRVADSVLVGCVKSKLGHGAPAKDLYTSDYFLKMRKYAEGAGRPWFILSAEHGLVRPDQWVEPYERYLPDFSRAERAMWGERVAQQLEEAAGSLADVVFDVHAGAAYVEAVRGAVVPRGAHVREPLAGLSFGRRLAWYLQRESQHSSRTSDVLAQLVDEKLARPLQDIVASGGSALRVPGMYSWWVDEPGAADLSRGLEHDIEPGLIYAGLAGATRSGGKPSSNTLWGRIATMHLGKKHEFSTLRRSLGSVLAKAHGRHTIDEEALTQWMHAHLRVNTVPVPDVTTLEQLEAEVLTQLDPPLNLAKVARTPRRAQLSLLRKTYGQER
;
A
#
# COMPACT_ATOMS: atom_id res chain seq x y z
N MET A 1 35.05 12.73 16.31
CA MET A 1 33.83 12.31 15.59
C MET A 1 32.64 12.58 16.49
N GLY A 2 31.70 13.42 16.03
CA GLY A 2 30.42 13.65 16.70
C GLY A 2 29.32 12.84 16.03
N MET A 3 28.26 12.52 16.78
CA MET A 3 27.05 11.91 16.28
C MET A 3 25.87 12.83 16.57
N ARG A 4 24.92 12.88 15.63
CA ARG A 4 23.62 13.53 15.83
C ARG A 4 22.55 12.45 15.95
N PHE A 5 21.64 12.60 16.88
CA PHE A 5 20.48 11.72 17.02
C PHE A 5 19.27 12.50 17.50
N THR A 6 18.09 12.01 17.16
CA THR A 6 16.81 12.61 17.53
C THR A 6 16.09 11.71 18.52
N MET A 7 15.56 12.29 19.59
CA MET A 7 14.77 11.60 20.62
C MET A 7 13.57 12.48 20.96
N ASP A 8 12.36 11.91 20.87
CA ASP A 8 11.08 12.62 21.09
C ASP A 8 10.93 13.92 20.27
N GLY A 9 11.51 13.97 19.06
CA GLY A 9 11.48 15.15 18.18
C GLY A 9 12.57 16.19 18.46
N GLU A 10 13.34 16.05 19.56
CA GLU A 10 14.48 16.92 19.87
C GLU A 10 15.78 16.34 19.30
N SER A 11 16.60 17.18 18.66
CA SER A 11 17.88 16.76 18.09
C SER A 11 19.04 17.08 19.05
N PHE A 12 19.87 16.08 19.29
CA PHE A 12 21.03 16.16 20.18
C PHE A 12 22.31 15.90 19.37
N GLU A 13 23.35 16.67 19.68
CA GLU A 13 24.71 16.42 19.20
C GLU A 13 25.59 15.95 20.35
N LEU A 14 26.33 14.89 20.10
CA LEU A 14 27.12 14.19 21.10
C LEU A 14 28.48 13.85 20.50
N SER A 15 29.57 14.19 21.17
CA SER A 15 30.92 13.78 20.80
C SER A 15 31.62 13.17 22.01
N ALA A 16 32.66 12.37 21.78
CA ALA A 16 33.44 11.79 22.88
C ALA A 16 34.01 12.87 23.81
N ASP A 17 34.41 14.02 23.27
CA ASP A 17 34.96 15.14 24.05
C ASP A 17 33.89 15.83 24.88
N VAL A 18 32.68 16.01 24.33
CA VAL A 18 31.52 16.54 25.08
C VAL A 18 31.13 15.60 26.22
N VAL A 19 31.14 14.29 25.98
CA VAL A 19 30.86 13.28 27.02
C VAL A 19 31.86 13.41 28.17
N ARG A 20 33.18 13.40 27.88
CA ARG A 20 34.22 13.52 28.92
C ARG A 20 34.13 14.85 29.68
N ALA A 21 33.93 15.96 28.98
CA ALA A 21 33.79 17.28 29.60
C ALA A 21 32.61 17.34 30.58
N ARG A 22 31.46 16.75 30.22
CA ARG A 22 30.23 16.77 31.03
C ARG A 22 30.29 15.81 32.24
N LEU A 23 31.16 14.81 32.20
CA LEU A 23 31.39 13.88 33.31
C LEU A 23 32.39 14.43 34.34
N THR A 24 33.15 15.47 34.00
CA THR A 24 34.15 16.06 34.89
C THR A 24 33.49 16.62 36.15
N GLY A 25 33.96 16.20 37.33
CA GLY A 25 33.40 16.60 38.63
C GLY A 25 32.12 15.86 39.04
N GLN A 26 31.62 14.93 38.23
CA GLN A 26 30.45 14.10 38.56
C GLN A 26 30.87 12.77 39.20
N VAL A 27 29.95 12.16 39.95
CA VAL A 27 30.17 10.86 40.61
C VAL A 27 29.35 9.76 39.90
N PRO A 28 29.99 8.64 39.48
CA PRO A 28 29.25 7.52 38.92
C PRO A 28 28.33 6.86 39.95
N GLU A 29 27.12 6.52 39.52
CA GLU A 29 26.18 5.72 40.31
C GLU A 29 26.54 4.22 40.27
N VAL A 30 25.92 3.45 41.16
CA VAL A 30 26.09 2.00 41.23
C VAL A 30 25.66 1.35 39.91
N VAL A 31 26.57 0.60 39.29
CA VAL A 31 26.35 -0.13 38.04
C VAL A 31 25.50 -1.37 38.31
N ARG A 32 24.47 -1.60 37.49
CA ARG A 32 23.57 -2.75 37.62
C ARG A 32 23.75 -3.85 36.56
N GLU A 33 24.10 -3.51 35.32
CA GLU A 33 24.13 -4.51 34.22
C GLU A 33 25.13 -4.14 33.12
N TYR A 34 25.09 -2.89 32.63
CA TYR A 34 26.00 -2.37 31.60
C TYR A 34 26.68 -1.09 32.06
N TRP A 35 28.00 -1.00 31.84
CA TRP A 35 28.78 0.20 32.11
C TRP A 35 29.74 0.53 30.99
N VAL A 36 30.15 1.79 30.95
CA VAL A 36 31.27 2.28 30.16
C VAL A 36 32.39 2.69 31.11
N GLU A 37 33.63 2.38 30.75
CA GLU A 37 34.79 2.89 31.50
C GLU A 37 35.29 4.18 30.85
N ILE A 38 35.28 5.27 31.63
CA ILE A 38 35.71 6.60 31.18
C ILE A 38 36.61 7.15 32.27
N ASP A 39 37.86 7.49 31.91
CA ASP A 39 38.89 8.03 32.80
C ASP A 39 39.09 7.17 34.07
N GLY A 40 39.11 5.84 33.89
CA GLY A 40 39.33 4.86 34.95
C GLY A 40 38.13 4.64 35.89
N ARG A 41 36.96 5.23 35.59
CA ARG A 41 35.73 5.06 36.39
C ARG A 41 34.65 4.32 35.61
N ARG A 42 33.88 3.47 36.30
CA ARG A 42 32.74 2.73 35.72
C ARG A 42 31.48 3.57 35.82
N TRP A 43 30.87 3.85 34.67
CA TRP A 43 29.65 4.65 34.59
C TRP A 43 28.47 3.86 34.03
N PRO A 44 27.29 3.91 34.67
CA PRO A 44 26.05 3.43 34.07
C PRO A 44 25.76 4.15 32.74
N VAL A 45 25.49 3.38 31.69
CA VAL A 45 25.35 3.90 30.32
C VAL A 45 24.27 4.98 30.18
N LYS A 46 23.17 4.88 30.93
CA LYS A 46 22.10 5.90 30.93
C LYS A 46 22.48 7.18 31.65
N GLN A 47 23.29 7.07 32.71
CA GLN A 47 23.77 8.23 33.46
C GLN A 47 24.69 9.07 32.55
N VAL A 48 25.58 8.42 31.80
CA VAL A 48 26.48 9.11 30.86
C VAL A 48 25.70 9.89 29.80
N ILE A 49 24.71 9.26 29.18
CA ILE A 49 23.89 9.94 28.16
C ILE A 49 23.11 11.11 28.77
N SER A 50 22.50 10.91 29.93
CA SER A 50 21.77 11.97 30.64
C SER A 50 22.64 13.19 30.97
N LEU A 51 23.86 12.96 31.47
CA LEU A 51 24.82 14.04 31.76
C LEU A 51 25.31 14.73 30.50
N ALA A 52 25.53 13.98 29.42
CA ALA A 52 26.05 14.52 28.19
C ALA A 52 25.00 15.28 27.36
N THR A 53 23.72 14.92 27.46
CA THR A 53 22.60 15.61 26.79
C THR A 53 21.94 16.67 27.65
N GLY A 54 22.15 16.65 28.97
CA GLY A 54 21.48 17.54 29.94
C GLY A 54 20.03 17.14 30.24
N VAL A 55 19.52 16.04 29.69
CA VAL A 55 18.17 15.54 29.96
C VAL A 55 18.17 14.74 31.26
N SER A 56 17.50 15.27 32.28
CA SER A 56 17.44 14.69 33.63
C SER A 56 16.55 13.46 33.73
N ASP A 57 15.50 13.35 32.90
CA ASP A 57 14.64 12.17 32.85
C ASP A 57 15.30 11.00 32.11
N ARG A 58 15.85 10.07 32.88
CA ARG A 58 16.56 8.89 32.35
C ARG A 58 15.63 7.82 31.80
N GLN A 59 14.32 7.90 32.03
CA GLN A 59 13.37 6.95 31.45
C GLN A 59 13.18 7.17 29.95
N ARG A 60 13.45 8.39 29.46
CA ARG A 60 13.51 8.71 28.03
C ARG A 60 14.58 7.89 27.29
N PHE A 61 15.61 7.42 27.99
CA PHE A 61 16.69 6.63 27.39
C PHE A 61 16.47 5.12 27.56
N GLN A 62 16.38 4.40 26.43
CA GLN A 62 16.49 2.94 26.44
C GLN A 62 17.95 2.50 26.61
N SER A 63 18.20 1.48 27.45
CA SER A 63 19.56 0.98 27.74
C SER A 63 20.30 0.49 26.49
N GLN A 64 19.57 -0.02 25.49
CA GLN A 64 20.14 -0.46 24.21
C GLN A 64 20.64 0.72 23.38
N SER A 65 19.84 1.79 23.27
CA SER A 65 20.21 3.00 22.54
C SER A 65 21.42 3.68 23.15
N ALA A 66 21.46 3.82 24.48
CA ALA A 66 22.60 4.41 25.20
C ALA A 66 23.91 3.65 24.94
N ARG A 67 23.88 2.32 24.90
CA ARG A 67 25.06 1.49 24.57
C ARG A 67 25.52 1.71 23.14
N ARG A 68 24.59 1.67 22.18
CA ARG A 68 24.90 1.85 20.75
C ARG A 68 25.52 3.23 20.49
N TRP A 69 24.98 4.26 21.12
CA TRP A 69 25.50 5.62 21.04
C TRP A 69 26.93 5.74 21.57
N LEU A 70 27.19 5.21 22.75
CA LEU A 70 28.54 5.22 23.34
C LEU A 70 29.53 4.38 22.51
N GLN A 71 29.11 3.24 21.97
CA GLN A 71 29.93 2.43 21.05
C GLN A 71 30.27 3.18 19.76
N ASN A 72 29.31 3.91 19.19
CA ASN A 72 29.53 4.73 17.99
C ASN A 72 30.47 5.91 18.25
N LEU A 73 30.54 6.40 19.49
CA LEU A 73 31.50 7.41 19.94
C LEU A 73 32.87 6.82 20.30
N GLY A 74 33.06 5.51 20.12
CA GLY A 74 34.34 4.81 20.36
C GLY A 74 34.54 4.32 21.79
N PHE A 75 33.51 4.37 22.65
CA PHE A 75 33.61 3.84 24.00
C PHE A 75 33.32 2.34 24.06
N VAL A 76 34.07 1.63 24.91
CA VAL A 76 33.87 0.19 25.15
C VAL A 76 32.79 -0.01 26.21
N ILE A 77 31.75 -0.78 25.87
CA ILE A 77 30.68 -1.15 26.80
C ILE A 77 30.98 -2.52 27.40
N ASN A 78 30.97 -2.57 28.72
CA ASN A 78 31.17 -3.77 29.52
C ASN A 78 29.83 -4.22 30.14
N SER A 79 29.75 -5.51 30.43
CA SER A 79 28.63 -6.14 31.14
C SER A 79 29.17 -7.23 32.06
N GLU A 80 28.42 -7.61 33.09
CA GLU A 80 28.88 -8.60 34.08
C GLU A 80 29.25 -9.97 33.48
N GLY A 81 28.76 -10.30 32.28
CA GLY A 81 29.09 -11.55 31.57
C GLY A 81 30.32 -11.54 30.64
N ASN A 82 31.11 -10.46 30.57
CA ASN A 82 32.16 -10.32 29.53
C ASN A 82 33.55 -9.95 30.08
N ALA A 83 33.87 -10.38 31.29
CA ALA A 83 35.23 -10.26 31.83
C ALA A 83 36.11 -11.41 31.32
N GLY A 84 36.63 -11.27 30.10
CA GLY A 84 37.73 -12.11 29.60
C GLY A 84 37.57 -12.63 28.18
N ALA A 85 37.83 -11.79 27.17
CA ALA A 85 38.33 -12.22 25.86
C ALA A 85 38.74 -11.00 25.02
N LEU A 86 39.97 -10.54 25.18
CA LEU A 86 40.68 -9.78 24.15
C LEU A 86 41.27 -10.80 23.16
N VAL A 87 40.81 -10.75 21.91
CA VAL A 87 41.58 -10.67 20.65
C VAL A 87 40.57 -10.82 19.51
N ARG A 88 40.32 -9.73 18.78
CA ARG A 88 39.55 -9.73 17.53
C ARG A 88 40.46 -10.25 16.41
N VAL A 89 40.23 -11.47 15.96
CA VAL A 89 40.62 -11.91 14.61
C VAL A 89 39.50 -11.49 13.65
N PRO A 90 39.79 -10.85 12.49
CA PRO A 90 38.76 -10.52 11.52
C PRO A 90 38.18 -11.81 10.93
N ARG A 91 36.91 -12.10 11.23
CA ARG A 91 36.20 -13.26 10.68
C ARG A 91 35.58 -12.88 9.33
N PRO A 92 35.72 -13.73 8.30
CA PRO A 92 35.49 -13.34 6.91
C PRO A 92 34.02 -13.09 6.62
N VAL A 93 33.79 -12.31 5.56
CA VAL A 93 32.50 -12.09 4.91
C VAL A 93 31.77 -13.43 4.81
N LYS A 94 30.71 -13.60 5.61
CA LYS A 94 29.80 -14.73 5.44
C LYS A 94 29.05 -14.50 4.14
N ALA A 95 29.25 -15.45 3.22
CA ALA A 95 28.47 -15.63 2.02
C ALA A 95 26.98 -15.46 2.31
N GLU A 96 26.32 -14.79 1.38
CA GLU A 96 24.87 -14.66 1.26
C GLU A 96 24.21 -15.98 1.64
N THR A 97 23.54 -15.98 2.80
CA THR A 97 22.60 -17.04 3.12
C THR A 97 21.42 -16.83 2.17
N PRO A 98 20.99 -17.86 1.42
CA PRO A 98 19.92 -17.69 0.45
C PRO A 98 18.71 -17.10 1.16
N SER A 99 18.06 -16.13 0.50
CA SER A 99 16.80 -15.59 0.96
C SER A 99 15.89 -16.78 1.27
N ASN A 100 15.37 -16.84 2.50
CA ASN A 100 14.25 -17.71 2.81
C ASN A 100 12.98 -17.11 2.18
N ASP A 101 12.96 -17.04 0.85
CA ASP A 101 11.76 -16.95 0.01
C ASP A 101 11.05 -18.32 -0.08
N VAL A 102 11.42 -19.27 0.78
CA VAL A 102 10.78 -20.57 0.87
C VAL A 102 9.64 -20.49 1.88
N THR A 103 8.57 -19.77 1.50
CA THR A 103 7.17 -20.21 1.62
C THR A 103 6.25 -19.22 0.88
N ASP A 104 6.50 -19.00 -0.42
CA ASP A 104 5.43 -18.68 -1.39
C ASP A 104 4.94 -19.98 -2.06
N ARG A 105 4.87 -21.08 -1.28
CA ARG A 105 4.36 -22.38 -1.73
C ARG A 105 2.83 -22.41 -1.65
N ALA A 106 2.24 -21.48 -2.39
CA ALA A 106 0.96 -21.50 -3.08
C ALA A 106 0.77 -20.04 -3.51
N GLY A 107 0.94 -19.72 -4.79
CA GLY A 107 0.74 -18.38 -5.37
C GLY A 107 -0.72 -17.88 -5.30
N ARG A 108 -1.41 -18.17 -4.20
CA ARG A 108 -2.75 -17.74 -3.87
C ARG A 108 -2.63 -16.44 -3.09
N VAL A 109 -3.13 -15.37 -3.71
CA VAL A 109 -3.25 -14.07 -3.06
C VAL A 109 -4.17 -14.20 -1.85
N ALA A 110 -3.85 -13.49 -0.76
CA ALA A 110 -4.69 -13.51 0.43
C ALA A 110 -6.11 -13.00 0.11
N ASP A 111 -7.10 -13.64 0.71
CA ASP A 111 -8.51 -13.28 0.57
C ASP A 111 -8.88 -12.13 1.52
N SER A 112 -8.17 -12.01 2.66
CA SER A 112 -8.36 -10.93 3.63
C SER A 112 -7.10 -10.63 4.44
N VAL A 113 -6.98 -9.38 4.91
CA VAL A 113 -5.85 -8.91 5.72
C VAL A 113 -6.29 -8.66 7.17
N LEU A 114 -5.55 -9.18 8.15
CA LEU A 114 -5.82 -8.98 9.57
C LEU A 114 -4.68 -8.15 10.20
N VAL A 115 -5.00 -6.98 10.74
CA VAL A 115 -4.03 -6.07 11.34
C VAL A 115 -4.16 -6.08 12.85
N GLY A 116 -3.07 -6.31 13.57
CA GLY A 116 -3.05 -6.24 15.03
C GLY A 116 -3.23 -4.81 15.54
N CYS A 117 -4.01 -4.64 16.61
CA CYS A 117 -4.07 -3.37 17.32
C CYS A 117 -2.73 -3.01 17.98
N VAL A 118 -2.57 -1.74 18.35
CA VAL A 118 -1.37 -1.20 19.01
C VAL A 118 -1.73 -0.41 20.26
N LYS A 119 -0.72 -0.15 21.09
CA LYS A 119 -0.88 0.61 22.33
C LYS A 119 -1.34 2.06 22.08
N SER A 120 -0.68 2.76 21.15
CA SER A 120 -0.94 4.16 20.84
C SER A 120 -2.32 4.34 20.20
N LYS A 121 -3.21 5.06 20.90
CA LYS A 121 -4.58 5.34 20.48
C LYS A 121 -4.91 6.83 20.68
N LEU A 122 -5.96 7.30 20.03
CA LEU A 122 -6.59 8.58 20.36
C LEU A 122 -7.16 8.56 21.78
N GLY A 123 -7.33 9.75 22.37
CA GLY A 123 -7.96 9.91 23.69
C GLY A 123 -9.49 9.88 23.66
N HIS A 124 -10.10 9.65 22.50
CA HIS A 124 -11.55 9.61 22.29
C HIS A 124 -11.92 8.55 21.25
N GLY A 125 -13.19 8.15 21.23
CA GLY A 125 -13.71 7.23 20.23
C GLY A 125 -13.59 7.74 18.79
N ALA A 126 -13.39 6.80 17.89
CA ALA A 126 -13.22 7.03 16.45
C ALA A 126 -13.54 5.74 15.68
N PRO A 127 -13.67 5.80 14.34
CA PRO A 127 -13.56 4.60 13.52
C PRO A 127 -12.27 3.83 13.84
N ALA A 128 -12.34 2.51 13.94
CA ALA A 128 -11.24 1.68 14.42
C ALA A 128 -9.94 1.85 13.60
N LYS A 129 -10.04 2.12 12.30
CA LYS A 129 -8.89 2.42 11.43
C LYS A 129 -8.18 3.72 11.81
N ASP A 130 -8.88 4.67 12.42
CA ASP A 130 -8.38 6.00 12.82
C ASP A 130 -8.03 6.06 14.31
N LEU A 131 -8.53 5.12 15.12
CA LEU A 131 -8.27 5.06 16.56
C LEU A 131 -6.78 4.89 16.89
N TYR A 132 -6.05 4.06 16.13
CA TYR A 132 -4.65 3.71 16.43
C TYR A 132 -3.66 4.59 15.67
N THR A 133 -2.69 5.17 16.39
CA THR A 133 -1.89 6.29 15.88
C THR A 133 -0.39 6.00 15.70
N SER A 134 0.09 4.82 16.09
CA SER A 134 1.52 4.51 15.94
C SER A 134 1.94 4.41 14.47
N ASP A 135 3.18 4.82 14.14
CA ASP A 135 3.73 4.69 12.78
C ASP A 135 3.62 3.25 12.24
N TYR A 136 3.87 2.24 13.09
CA TYR A 136 3.73 0.84 12.70
C TYR A 136 2.31 0.53 12.23
N PHE A 137 1.29 0.89 13.02
CA PHE A 137 -0.11 0.69 12.65
C PHE A 137 -0.49 1.42 11.37
N LEU A 138 -0.05 2.68 11.20
CA LEU A 138 -0.31 3.44 9.97
C LEU A 138 0.26 2.71 8.73
N LYS A 139 1.44 2.10 8.83
CA LYS A 139 2.01 1.28 7.75
C LYS A 139 1.25 -0.03 7.52
N MET A 140 0.81 -0.71 8.57
CA MET A 140 -0.03 -1.92 8.44
C MET A 140 -1.36 -1.59 7.76
N ARG A 141 -2.01 -0.49 8.19
CA ARG A 141 -3.25 0.02 7.59
C ARG A 141 -3.05 0.37 6.13
N LYS A 142 -2.02 1.15 5.79
CA LYS A 142 -1.73 1.53 4.40
C LYS A 142 -1.53 0.31 3.51
N TYR A 143 -0.81 -0.70 3.99
CA TYR A 143 -0.67 -1.98 3.28
C TYR A 143 -2.00 -2.72 3.13
N ALA A 144 -2.81 -2.80 4.18
CA ALA A 144 -4.10 -3.49 4.16
C ALA A 144 -5.11 -2.80 3.20
N GLU A 145 -5.18 -1.47 3.22
CA GLU A 145 -5.97 -0.67 2.28
C GLU A 145 -5.48 -0.84 0.84
N GLY A 146 -4.14 -0.86 0.65
CA GLY A 146 -3.52 -1.05 -0.66
C GLY A 146 -3.62 -2.48 -1.21
N ALA A 147 -4.01 -3.47 -0.38
CA ALA A 147 -4.20 -4.83 -0.84
C ALA A 147 -5.48 -5.01 -1.68
N GLY A 148 -6.43 -4.06 -1.64
CA GLY A 148 -7.70 -4.17 -2.36
C GLY A 148 -8.59 -5.33 -1.89
N ARG A 149 -8.38 -5.81 -0.66
CA ARG A 149 -9.10 -6.93 -0.03
C ARG A 149 -9.84 -6.47 1.23
N PRO A 150 -10.90 -7.19 1.66
CA PRO A 150 -11.44 -7.00 2.99
C PRO A 150 -10.35 -7.07 4.04
N TRP A 151 -10.38 -6.15 5.00
CA TRP A 151 -9.42 -6.16 6.10
C TRP A 151 -10.10 -5.82 7.42
N PHE A 152 -9.53 -6.33 8.50
CA PHE A 152 -10.07 -6.19 9.85
C PHE A 152 -8.96 -5.93 10.85
N ILE A 153 -9.33 -5.39 12.01
CA ILE A 153 -8.40 -5.12 13.11
C ILE A 153 -8.62 -6.16 14.20
N LEU A 154 -7.54 -6.84 14.59
CA LEU A 154 -7.50 -7.74 15.74
C LEU A 154 -7.31 -6.90 17.02
N SER A 155 -8.38 -6.79 17.80
CA SER A 155 -8.42 -6.09 19.09
C SER A 155 -8.34 -7.08 20.25
N ALA A 156 -7.45 -6.84 21.22
CA ALA A 156 -7.42 -7.61 22.46
C ALA A 156 -8.79 -7.64 23.18
N GLU A 157 -9.52 -6.52 23.13
CA GLU A 157 -10.83 -6.40 23.79
C GLU A 157 -11.95 -6.96 22.91
N HIS A 158 -12.11 -6.42 21.71
CA HIS A 158 -13.28 -6.67 20.88
C HIS A 158 -13.15 -7.91 19.98
N GLY A 159 -11.97 -8.51 19.88
CA GLY A 159 -11.70 -9.64 18.99
C GLY A 159 -11.44 -9.12 17.58
N LEU A 160 -12.45 -9.18 16.71
CA LEU A 160 -12.42 -8.68 15.35
C LEU A 160 -13.21 -7.37 15.25
N VAL A 161 -12.63 -6.36 14.61
CA VAL A 161 -13.24 -5.04 14.41
C VAL A 161 -13.16 -4.64 12.94
N ARG A 162 -14.26 -4.11 12.40
CA ARG A 162 -14.25 -3.55 11.04
C ARG A 162 -13.55 -2.18 11.00
N PRO A 163 -12.89 -1.80 9.90
CA PRO A 163 -12.17 -0.53 9.79
C PRO A 163 -13.01 0.71 10.16
N ASP A 164 -14.27 0.72 9.72
CA ASP A 164 -15.19 1.85 9.94
C ASP A 164 -16.05 1.73 11.20
N GLN A 165 -15.88 0.64 11.98
CA GLN A 165 -16.61 0.46 13.23
C GLN A 165 -16.14 1.48 14.27
N TRP A 166 -17.08 2.17 14.90
CA TRP A 166 -16.79 3.08 16.01
C TRP A 166 -16.30 2.30 17.23
N VAL A 167 -15.17 2.73 17.81
CA VAL A 167 -14.54 2.10 18.98
C VAL A 167 -14.00 3.19 19.91
N GLU A 168 -14.30 3.05 21.20
CA GLU A 168 -13.73 3.88 22.28
C GLU A 168 -12.33 3.39 22.67
N PRO A 169 -11.44 4.27 23.18
CA PRO A 169 -10.11 3.86 23.62
C PRO A 169 -10.20 2.88 24.79
N TYR A 170 -9.34 1.87 24.76
CA TYR A 170 -9.31 0.80 25.74
C TYR A 170 -7.88 0.33 26.04
N GLU A 171 -7.71 -0.32 27.19
CA GLU A 171 -6.42 -0.83 27.66
C GLU A 171 -6.51 -2.34 27.94
N ARG A 172 -6.31 -3.14 26.89
CA ARG A 172 -6.21 -4.60 26.95
C ARG A 172 -5.02 -5.04 26.12
N TYR A 173 -4.25 -6.00 26.66
CA TYR A 173 -3.08 -6.54 25.99
C TYR A 173 -3.17 -8.06 25.94
N LEU A 174 -3.42 -8.61 24.74
CA LEU A 174 -3.65 -10.04 24.55
C LEU A 174 -2.53 -10.96 25.10
N PRO A 175 -1.23 -10.58 25.06
CA PRO A 175 -0.17 -11.38 25.68
C PRO A 175 -0.32 -11.59 27.20
N ASP A 176 -1.04 -10.71 27.91
CA ASP A 176 -1.29 -10.85 29.34
C ASP A 176 -2.36 -11.92 29.65
N PHE A 177 -3.11 -12.36 28.63
CA PHE A 177 -4.15 -13.38 28.80
C PHE A 177 -3.49 -14.74 29.01
N SER A 178 -4.12 -15.60 29.82
CA SER A 178 -3.73 -17.01 29.94
C SER A 178 -3.87 -17.75 28.61
N ARG A 179 -3.30 -18.95 28.54
CA ARG A 179 -3.43 -19.81 27.34
C ARG A 179 -4.90 -20.12 27.01
N ALA A 180 -5.72 -20.38 28.04
CA ALA A 180 -7.14 -20.67 27.86
C ALA A 180 -7.92 -19.44 27.37
N GLU A 181 -7.65 -18.27 27.95
CA GLU A 181 -8.27 -17.01 27.51
C GLU A 181 -7.87 -16.63 26.09
N ARG A 182 -6.61 -16.87 25.67
CA ARG A 182 -6.19 -16.67 24.28
C ARG A 182 -6.89 -17.63 23.32
N ALA A 183 -7.10 -18.89 23.71
CA ALA A 183 -7.84 -19.84 22.90
C ALA A 183 -9.30 -19.39 22.72
N MET A 184 -9.97 -19.01 23.81
CA MET A 184 -11.33 -18.45 23.75
C MET A 184 -11.41 -17.17 22.92
N TRP A 185 -10.41 -16.29 23.05
CA TRP A 185 -10.32 -15.08 22.23
C TRP A 185 -10.20 -15.43 20.74
N GLY A 186 -9.39 -16.44 20.39
CA GLY A 186 -9.23 -16.93 19.02
C GLY A 186 -10.53 -17.50 18.44
N GLU A 187 -11.24 -18.34 19.21
CA GLU A 187 -12.53 -18.91 18.82
C GLU A 187 -13.57 -17.83 18.54
N ARG A 188 -13.63 -16.80 19.40
CA ARG A 188 -14.50 -15.64 19.17
C ARG A 188 -14.14 -14.88 17.89
N VAL A 189 -12.85 -14.69 17.60
CA VAL A 189 -12.40 -14.07 16.34
C VAL A 189 -12.81 -14.90 15.13
N ALA A 190 -12.67 -16.22 15.19
CA ALA A 190 -13.09 -17.10 14.11
C ALA A 190 -14.60 -17.00 13.85
N GLN A 191 -15.43 -16.98 14.89
CA GLN A 191 -16.87 -16.76 14.77
C GLN A 191 -17.19 -15.40 14.12
N GLN A 192 -16.54 -14.32 14.57
CA GLN A 192 -16.75 -12.99 14.01
C GLN A 192 -16.31 -12.90 12.54
N LEU A 193 -15.26 -13.64 12.15
CA LEU A 193 -14.84 -13.77 10.75
C LEU A 193 -15.89 -14.51 9.93
N GLU A 194 -16.48 -15.58 10.47
CA GLU A 194 -17.57 -16.33 9.80
C GLU A 194 -18.81 -15.46 9.60
N GLU A 195 -19.17 -14.66 10.60
CA GLU A 195 -20.27 -13.69 10.52
C GLU A 195 -20.01 -12.60 9.47
N ALA A 196 -18.76 -12.16 9.33
CA ALA A 196 -18.40 -11.06 8.42
C ALA A 196 -18.15 -11.51 6.97
N ALA A 197 -17.59 -12.70 6.76
CA ALA A 197 -17.10 -13.16 5.46
C ALA A 197 -17.71 -14.49 4.98
N GLY A 198 -18.51 -15.17 5.81
CA GLY A 198 -19.03 -16.50 5.52
C GLY A 198 -18.06 -17.62 5.88
N SER A 199 -18.21 -18.79 5.27
CA SER A 199 -17.37 -19.96 5.56
C SER A 199 -15.87 -19.64 5.43
N LEU A 200 -15.07 -20.12 6.40
CA LEU A 200 -13.61 -19.96 6.38
C LEU A 200 -12.88 -21.03 5.56
N ALA A 201 -13.61 -21.99 4.98
CA ALA A 201 -13.01 -23.06 4.19
C ALA A 201 -12.21 -22.50 3.01
N ASP A 202 -10.95 -22.91 2.91
CA ASP A 202 -9.99 -22.48 1.90
C ASP A 202 -9.67 -20.96 1.89
N VAL A 203 -10.10 -20.19 2.90
CA VAL A 203 -9.82 -18.75 3.00
C VAL A 203 -8.37 -18.53 3.45
N VAL A 204 -7.64 -17.64 2.77
CA VAL A 204 -6.27 -17.27 3.13
C VAL A 204 -6.24 -15.90 3.83
N PHE A 205 -5.83 -15.89 5.10
CA PHE A 205 -5.63 -14.68 5.90
C PHE A 205 -4.17 -14.23 5.91
N ASP A 206 -3.91 -12.97 5.55
CA ASP A 206 -2.61 -12.31 5.72
C ASP A 206 -2.56 -11.58 7.06
N VAL A 207 -1.83 -12.12 8.04
CA VAL A 207 -1.89 -11.64 9.42
C VAL A 207 -0.67 -10.80 9.76
N HIS A 208 -0.93 -9.52 10.03
CA HIS A 208 0.04 -8.51 10.43
C HIS A 208 -0.17 -8.17 11.91
N ALA A 209 0.22 -9.07 12.79
CA ALA A 209 0.07 -8.89 14.24
C ALA A 209 1.29 -9.40 15.02
N GLY A 210 1.26 -9.23 16.35
CA GLY A 210 2.21 -9.87 17.25
C GLY A 210 1.98 -11.38 17.35
N ALA A 211 3.01 -12.14 17.71
CA ALA A 211 2.97 -13.61 17.74
C ALA A 211 1.79 -14.16 18.58
N ALA A 212 1.47 -13.56 19.72
CA ALA A 212 0.35 -14.01 20.55
C ALA A 212 -1.02 -13.93 19.85
N TYR A 213 -1.23 -12.91 19.02
CA TYR A 213 -2.45 -12.76 18.21
C TYR A 213 -2.50 -13.80 17.10
N VAL A 214 -1.38 -13.91 16.38
CA VAL A 214 -1.22 -14.85 15.28
C VAL A 214 -1.50 -16.28 15.74
N GLU A 215 -0.87 -16.73 16.84
CA GLU A 215 -1.04 -18.08 17.35
C GLU A 215 -2.49 -18.36 17.76
N ALA A 216 -3.15 -17.39 18.40
CA ALA A 216 -4.55 -17.51 18.79
C ALA A 216 -5.49 -17.58 17.58
N VAL A 217 -5.29 -16.73 16.57
CA VAL A 217 -6.05 -16.78 15.31
C VAL A 217 -5.81 -18.10 14.59
N ARG A 218 -4.55 -18.49 14.40
CA ARG A 218 -4.14 -19.73 13.74
C ARG A 218 -4.80 -20.95 14.38
N GLY A 219 -4.78 -21.01 15.71
CA GLY A 219 -5.41 -22.10 16.47
C GLY A 219 -6.91 -22.24 16.23
N ALA A 220 -7.62 -21.14 15.94
CA ALA A 220 -9.06 -21.15 15.74
C ALA A 220 -9.48 -21.29 14.26
N VAL A 221 -8.78 -20.65 13.32
CA VAL A 221 -9.21 -20.63 11.91
C VAL A 221 -8.71 -21.83 11.10
N VAL A 222 -7.53 -22.39 11.41
CA VAL A 222 -6.98 -23.54 10.67
C VAL A 222 -7.85 -24.80 10.81
N PRO A 223 -8.38 -25.15 12.00
CA PRO A 223 -9.32 -26.27 12.13
C PRO A 223 -10.61 -26.09 11.31
N ARG A 224 -10.95 -24.86 10.92
CA ARG A 224 -12.11 -24.52 10.08
C ARG A 224 -11.79 -24.52 8.57
N GLY A 225 -10.59 -24.96 8.20
CA GLY A 225 -10.14 -25.07 6.80
C GLY A 225 -9.49 -23.80 6.24
N ALA A 226 -9.24 -22.77 7.05
CA ALA A 226 -8.53 -21.58 6.61
C ALA A 226 -7.00 -21.74 6.63
N HIS A 227 -6.32 -20.83 5.95
CA HIS A 227 -4.87 -20.72 5.94
C HIS A 227 -4.40 -19.38 6.50
N VAL A 228 -3.31 -19.38 7.26
CA VAL A 228 -2.72 -18.17 7.85
C VAL A 228 -1.31 -17.94 7.30
N ARG A 229 -1.14 -16.81 6.60
CA ARG A 229 0.14 -16.29 6.12
C ARG A 229 0.66 -15.24 7.09
N GLU A 230 1.95 -15.31 7.38
CA GLU A 230 2.65 -14.38 8.27
C GLU A 230 3.88 -13.79 7.57
N PRO A 231 3.72 -12.76 6.72
CA PRO A 231 4.82 -12.23 5.92
C PRO A 231 5.91 -11.56 6.77
N LEU A 232 5.61 -11.28 8.05
CA LEU A 232 6.50 -10.63 9.00
C LEU A 232 7.02 -11.57 10.10
N ALA A 233 6.79 -12.88 9.97
CA ALA A 233 7.30 -13.88 10.91
C ALA A 233 8.83 -13.80 11.01
N GLY A 234 9.35 -13.84 12.24
CA GLY A 234 10.79 -13.78 12.51
C GLY A 234 11.49 -12.43 12.22
N LEU A 235 10.81 -11.45 11.62
CA LEU A 235 11.39 -10.13 11.38
C LEU A 235 11.41 -9.29 12.65
N SER A 236 12.56 -8.66 12.93
CA SER A 236 12.67 -7.63 13.97
C SER A 236 11.81 -6.42 13.64
N PHE A 237 11.43 -5.63 14.64
CA PHE A 237 10.55 -4.47 14.47
C PHE A 237 11.01 -3.50 13.38
N GLY A 238 12.31 -3.16 13.34
CA GLY A 238 12.87 -2.31 12.28
C GLY A 238 12.79 -2.93 10.88
N ARG A 239 12.99 -4.25 10.75
CA ARG A 239 12.83 -4.96 9.47
C ARG A 239 11.38 -5.04 9.03
N ARG A 240 10.42 -5.13 9.96
CA ARG A 240 8.99 -5.05 9.65
C ARG A 240 8.62 -3.69 9.06
N LEU A 241 9.11 -2.60 9.64
CA LEU A 241 8.91 -1.25 9.08
C LEU A 241 9.53 -1.11 7.68
N ALA A 242 10.77 -1.60 7.51
CA ALA A 242 11.44 -1.58 6.21
C ALA A 242 10.68 -2.39 5.14
N TRP A 243 10.10 -3.53 5.52
CA TRP A 243 9.29 -4.36 4.63
C TRP A 243 8.09 -3.58 4.05
N TYR A 244 7.37 -2.80 4.88
CA TYR A 244 6.27 -1.97 4.39
C TYR A 244 6.74 -0.86 3.43
N LEU A 245 7.84 -0.19 3.76
CA LEU A 245 8.41 0.86 2.90
C LEU A 245 8.86 0.31 1.54
N GLN A 246 9.43 -0.90 1.52
CA GLN A 246 9.83 -1.57 0.29
C GLN A 246 8.61 -1.89 -0.59
N ARG A 247 7.52 -2.39 0.00
CA ARG A 247 6.26 -2.67 -0.71
C ARG A 247 5.64 -1.40 -1.29
N GLU A 248 5.65 -0.33 -0.52
CA GLU A 248 5.18 0.99 -0.98
C GLU A 248 6.02 1.51 -2.15
N SER A 249 7.35 1.39 -2.07
CA SER A 249 8.26 1.80 -3.14
C SER A 249 8.07 0.97 -4.41
N GLN A 250 7.88 -0.35 -4.28
CA GLN A 250 7.58 -1.24 -5.41
C GLN A 250 6.25 -0.90 -6.08
N HIS A 251 5.21 -0.61 -5.29
CA HIS A 251 3.91 -0.17 -5.80
C HIS A 251 4.04 1.14 -6.57
N SER A 252 4.71 2.13 -5.98
CA SER A 252 4.94 3.43 -6.63
C SER A 252 5.75 3.31 -7.93
N SER A 253 6.81 2.49 -7.95
CA SER A 253 7.58 2.20 -9.17
C SER A 253 6.68 1.58 -10.25
N ARG A 254 5.86 0.59 -9.90
CA ARG A 254 4.94 -0.06 -10.85
C ARG A 254 3.90 0.92 -11.38
N THR A 255 3.34 1.79 -10.54
CA THR A 255 2.42 2.84 -10.99
C THR A 255 3.12 3.77 -11.97
N SER A 256 4.37 4.18 -11.69
CA SER A 256 5.18 5.01 -12.59
C SER A 256 5.46 4.31 -13.92
N ASP A 257 5.79 3.03 -13.93
CA ASP A 257 6.09 2.26 -15.14
C ASP A 257 4.84 2.09 -16.02
N VAL A 258 3.68 1.84 -15.41
CA VAL A 258 2.41 1.76 -16.13
C VAL A 258 2.02 3.12 -16.70
N LEU A 259 2.18 4.19 -15.91
CA LEU A 259 1.90 5.55 -16.34
C LEU A 259 2.78 5.95 -17.53
N ALA A 260 4.10 5.74 -17.43
CA ALA A 260 5.07 6.03 -18.47
C ALA A 260 4.73 5.33 -19.79
N GLN A 261 4.31 4.06 -19.71
CA GLN A 261 3.83 3.35 -20.89
C GLN A 261 2.54 3.97 -21.43
N LEU A 262 1.51 4.21 -20.60
CA LEU A 262 0.22 4.74 -21.04
C LEU A 262 0.31 6.13 -21.70
N VAL A 263 1.29 6.97 -21.31
CA VAL A 263 1.52 8.30 -21.89
C VAL A 263 2.47 8.29 -23.10
N ASP A 264 3.11 7.17 -23.42
CA ASP A 264 4.00 7.10 -24.57
C ASP A 264 3.19 6.94 -25.86
N GLU A 265 3.04 8.05 -26.60
CA GLU A 265 2.36 8.08 -27.88
C GLU A 265 2.97 7.10 -28.90
N LYS A 266 4.28 6.82 -28.80
CA LYS A 266 4.97 5.90 -29.72
C LYS A 266 4.49 4.46 -29.57
N LEU A 267 3.91 4.12 -28.43
CA LEU A 267 3.32 2.81 -28.15
C LEU A 267 1.84 2.73 -28.54
N ALA A 268 1.20 3.86 -28.89
CA ALA A 268 -0.19 3.88 -29.32
C ALA A 268 -0.35 3.30 -30.73
N ARG A 269 -1.13 2.22 -30.85
CA ARG A 269 -1.29 1.47 -32.10
C ARG A 269 -2.61 1.79 -32.80
N PRO A 270 -2.66 1.81 -34.14
CA PRO A 270 -3.90 1.84 -34.90
C PRO A 270 -4.85 0.70 -34.52
N LEU A 271 -6.15 0.95 -34.61
CA LEU A 271 -7.16 -0.03 -34.21
C LEU A 271 -7.18 -1.28 -35.09
N GLN A 272 -6.86 -1.15 -36.39
CA GLN A 272 -6.73 -2.32 -37.26
C GLN A 272 -5.63 -3.29 -36.79
N ASP A 273 -4.52 -2.79 -36.26
CA ASP A 273 -3.38 -3.61 -35.85
C ASP A 273 -3.71 -4.37 -34.57
N ILE A 274 -4.47 -3.73 -33.68
CA ILE A 274 -5.08 -4.42 -32.54
C ILE A 274 -5.93 -5.55 -33.08
N VAL A 275 -6.99 -5.28 -33.85
CA VAL A 275 -7.93 -6.31 -34.35
C VAL A 275 -7.22 -7.43 -35.12
N ALA A 276 -6.21 -7.11 -35.92
CA ALA A 276 -5.42 -8.09 -36.67
C ALA A 276 -4.57 -9.01 -35.77
N SER A 277 -4.17 -8.57 -34.58
CA SER A 277 -3.37 -9.37 -33.64
C SER A 277 -4.11 -10.60 -33.07
N GLY A 278 -5.43 -10.69 -33.25
CA GLY A 278 -6.24 -11.80 -32.73
C GLY A 278 -6.22 -11.95 -31.19
N GLY A 279 -5.78 -10.92 -30.48
CA GLY A 279 -5.60 -10.91 -29.03
C GLY A 279 -4.27 -11.49 -28.55
N SER A 280 -3.30 -11.72 -29.44
CA SER A 280 -1.94 -12.09 -29.04
C SER A 280 -1.38 -11.07 -28.04
N ALA A 281 -0.86 -11.55 -26.90
CA ALA A 281 -0.41 -10.75 -25.75
C ALA A 281 -1.47 -9.85 -25.06
N LEU A 282 -2.72 -9.81 -25.54
CA LEU A 282 -3.79 -8.95 -25.00
C LEU A 282 -4.92 -9.72 -24.32
N ARG A 283 -4.85 -11.05 -24.27
CA ARG A 283 -5.79 -11.91 -23.52
C ARG A 283 -5.45 -11.97 -22.03
N VAL A 284 -5.06 -10.83 -21.48
CA VAL A 284 -4.70 -10.63 -20.08
C VAL A 284 -5.37 -9.38 -19.53
N PRO A 285 -5.53 -9.26 -18.20
CA PRO A 285 -5.91 -8.02 -17.54
C PRO A 285 -4.87 -6.90 -17.75
N GLY A 286 -5.30 -5.66 -17.59
CA GLY A 286 -4.40 -4.52 -17.74
C GLY A 286 -5.10 -3.17 -17.84
N MET A 287 -4.31 -2.15 -18.16
CA MET A 287 -4.78 -0.79 -18.43
C MET A 287 -4.60 -0.43 -19.91
N TYR A 288 -5.34 0.58 -20.37
CA TYR A 288 -5.23 1.10 -21.72
C TYR A 288 -5.53 2.60 -21.74
N SER A 289 -4.94 3.30 -22.72
CA SER A 289 -5.20 4.71 -23.02
C SER A 289 -5.55 4.89 -24.50
N TRP A 290 -6.48 5.78 -24.77
CA TRP A 290 -6.95 6.15 -26.11
C TRP A 290 -6.41 7.51 -26.47
N TRP A 291 -5.89 7.58 -27.68
CA TRP A 291 -5.24 8.73 -28.26
C TRP A 291 -6.01 9.19 -29.49
N VAL A 292 -6.11 10.49 -29.68
CA VAL A 292 -6.70 11.10 -30.86
C VAL A 292 -5.65 11.91 -31.61
N ASP A 293 -5.71 11.87 -32.94
CA ASP A 293 -4.92 12.74 -33.80
C ASP A 293 -5.46 14.18 -33.84
N GLU A 294 -4.79 15.06 -34.57
CA GLU A 294 -5.15 16.48 -34.67
C GLU A 294 -6.53 16.72 -35.30
N PRO A 295 -6.90 16.10 -36.45
CA PRO A 295 -8.25 16.22 -37.00
C PRO A 295 -9.34 15.73 -36.04
N GLY A 296 -9.13 14.59 -35.38
CA GLY A 296 -10.10 14.06 -34.43
C GLY A 296 -10.24 14.95 -33.20
N ALA A 297 -9.14 15.52 -32.69
CA ALA A 297 -9.18 16.49 -31.60
C ALA A 297 -10.01 17.74 -31.96
N ALA A 298 -9.89 18.23 -33.20
CA ALA A 298 -10.68 19.36 -33.70
C ALA A 298 -12.18 19.03 -33.78
N ASP A 299 -12.55 17.82 -34.22
CA ASP A 299 -13.94 17.37 -34.22
C ASP A 299 -14.52 17.25 -32.81
N LEU A 300 -13.74 16.69 -31.87
CA LEU A 300 -14.13 16.59 -30.47
C LEU A 300 -14.30 17.97 -29.82
N SER A 301 -13.39 18.91 -30.11
CA SER A 301 -13.45 20.27 -29.60
C SER A 301 -14.72 20.99 -30.07
N ARG A 302 -15.05 20.85 -31.36
CA ARG A 302 -16.27 21.43 -31.95
C ARG A 302 -17.54 20.89 -31.29
N GLY A 303 -17.62 19.59 -31.04
CA GLY A 303 -18.78 18.98 -30.41
C GLY A 303 -18.90 19.25 -28.91
N LEU A 304 -17.76 19.34 -28.22
CA LEU A 304 -17.69 19.55 -26.78
C LEU A 304 -17.78 21.04 -26.40
N GLU A 305 -17.61 21.94 -27.36
CA GLU A 305 -17.56 23.40 -27.16
C GLU A 305 -16.47 23.78 -26.14
N HIS A 306 -15.41 22.99 -26.07
CA HIS A 306 -14.22 23.16 -25.22
C HIS A 306 -13.03 22.56 -25.94
N ASP A 307 -11.85 23.16 -25.78
CA ASP A 307 -10.64 22.66 -26.44
C ASP A 307 -10.24 21.27 -25.93
N ILE A 308 -9.94 20.41 -26.90
CA ILE A 308 -9.32 19.09 -26.77
C ILE A 308 -8.03 19.14 -27.59
N GLU A 309 -6.92 18.98 -26.91
CA GLU A 309 -5.61 18.84 -27.56
C GLU A 309 -5.49 17.46 -28.23
N PRO A 310 -4.75 17.34 -29.34
CA PRO A 310 -4.31 16.05 -29.86
C PRO A 310 -3.54 15.28 -28.78
N GLY A 311 -3.76 13.97 -28.71
CA GLY A 311 -3.12 13.12 -27.72
C GLY A 311 -4.08 12.29 -26.89
N LEU A 312 -3.72 12.00 -25.63
CA LEU A 312 -4.47 11.12 -24.73
C LEU A 312 -5.80 11.75 -24.31
N ILE A 313 -6.91 11.11 -24.66
CA ILE A 313 -8.27 11.60 -24.36
C ILE A 313 -9.03 10.77 -23.33
N TYR A 314 -8.68 9.50 -23.17
CA TYR A 314 -9.39 8.57 -22.29
C TYR A 314 -8.47 7.45 -21.80
N ALA A 315 -8.68 6.97 -20.59
CA ALA A 315 -8.00 5.78 -20.06
C ALA A 315 -8.96 4.91 -19.25
N GLY A 316 -8.63 3.62 -19.13
CA GLY A 316 -9.42 2.68 -18.33
C GLY A 316 -8.72 1.34 -18.13
N LEU A 317 -9.43 0.42 -17.47
CA LEU A 317 -8.93 -0.93 -17.17
C LEU A 317 -9.76 -2.08 -17.77
N ALA A 318 -9.13 -3.24 -17.85
CA ALA A 318 -9.76 -4.52 -18.13
C ALA A 318 -9.33 -5.57 -17.11
N GLY A 319 -10.29 -6.33 -16.56
CA GLY A 319 -10.00 -7.50 -15.73
C GLY A 319 -9.86 -7.26 -14.23
N ALA A 320 -10.10 -6.05 -13.72
CA ALA A 320 -10.06 -5.80 -12.27
C ALA A 320 -11.10 -6.62 -11.50
N THR A 321 -10.75 -6.98 -10.26
CA THR A 321 -11.69 -7.57 -9.29
C THR A 321 -12.74 -6.51 -8.94
N ARG A 322 -14.03 -6.86 -9.03
CA ARG A 322 -15.09 -5.91 -8.66
C ARG A 322 -15.19 -5.80 -7.14
N SER A 323 -15.85 -4.74 -6.66
CA SER A 323 -16.08 -4.41 -5.24
C SER A 323 -16.74 -5.53 -4.39
N GLY A 324 -17.20 -6.62 -5.02
CA GLY A 324 -17.73 -7.83 -4.37
C GLY A 324 -16.82 -9.06 -4.46
N GLY A 325 -15.52 -8.88 -4.72
CA GLY A 325 -14.49 -9.94 -4.65
C GLY A 325 -14.42 -10.90 -5.84
N LYS A 326 -15.40 -10.90 -6.76
CA LYS A 326 -15.35 -11.75 -7.97
C LYS A 326 -14.38 -11.19 -9.01
N PRO A 327 -13.36 -11.96 -9.45
CA PRO A 327 -12.47 -11.57 -10.54
C PRO A 327 -13.24 -11.37 -11.83
N SER A 328 -12.94 -10.32 -12.60
CA SER A 328 -13.51 -10.14 -13.93
C SER A 328 -12.75 -10.98 -14.95
N SER A 329 -13.42 -11.85 -15.69
CA SER A 329 -12.83 -12.61 -16.81
C SER A 329 -12.51 -11.76 -18.05
N ASN A 330 -12.56 -10.43 -17.93
CA ASN A 330 -12.38 -9.54 -19.06
C ASN A 330 -10.89 -9.28 -19.28
N THR A 331 -10.50 -9.13 -20.53
CA THR A 331 -9.11 -8.93 -20.95
C THR A 331 -8.98 -7.62 -21.72
N LEU A 332 -7.76 -7.13 -21.91
CA LEU A 332 -7.50 -5.97 -22.79
C LEU A 332 -8.12 -6.19 -24.17
N TRP A 333 -7.93 -7.38 -24.74
CA TRP A 333 -8.54 -7.78 -26.00
C TRP A 333 -10.06 -7.70 -25.97
N GLY A 334 -10.68 -8.36 -24.99
CA GLY A 334 -12.14 -8.39 -24.84
C GLY A 334 -12.69 -6.97 -24.71
N ARG A 335 -12.09 -6.15 -23.86
CA ARG A 335 -12.51 -4.77 -23.65
C ARG A 335 -12.38 -3.92 -24.92
N ILE A 336 -11.23 -3.94 -25.59
CA ILE A 336 -10.97 -3.07 -26.74
C ILE A 336 -11.73 -3.58 -27.97
N ALA A 337 -11.38 -4.76 -28.45
CA ALA A 337 -11.88 -5.28 -29.72
C ALA A 337 -13.37 -5.62 -29.67
N THR A 338 -13.87 -6.19 -28.57
CA THR A 338 -15.28 -6.62 -28.52
C THR A 338 -16.21 -5.57 -27.93
N MET A 339 -15.79 -4.81 -26.91
CA MET A 339 -16.70 -3.86 -26.25
C MET A 339 -16.60 -2.44 -26.83
N HIS A 340 -15.38 -1.93 -27.07
CA HIS A 340 -15.22 -0.58 -27.61
C HIS A 340 -15.37 -0.53 -29.14
N LEU A 341 -14.92 -1.56 -29.84
CA LEU A 341 -15.00 -1.63 -31.32
C LEU A 341 -16.18 -2.46 -31.82
N GLY A 342 -16.53 -3.55 -31.13
CA GLY A 342 -17.53 -4.51 -31.60
C GLY A 342 -18.96 -4.32 -31.10
N LYS A 343 -19.28 -3.26 -30.34
CA LYS A 343 -20.61 -3.04 -29.75
C LYS A 343 -21.11 -1.61 -29.90
N LYS A 344 -22.42 -1.44 -29.76
CA LYS A 344 -23.11 -0.14 -29.69
C LYS A 344 -22.64 0.71 -28.50
N HIS A 345 -22.86 2.02 -28.59
CA HIS A 345 -22.49 3.01 -27.58
C HIS A 345 -23.09 2.73 -26.20
N GLU A 346 -24.26 2.08 -26.12
CA GLU A 346 -24.91 1.69 -24.87
C GLU A 346 -24.04 0.76 -23.99
N PHE A 347 -23.16 -0.04 -24.61
CA PHE A 347 -22.30 -1.01 -23.91
C PHE A 347 -20.87 -0.51 -23.71
N SER A 348 -20.59 0.75 -24.04
CA SER A 348 -19.24 1.29 -24.12
C SER A 348 -19.22 2.75 -23.68
N THR A 349 -18.69 3.00 -22.48
CA THR A 349 -18.57 4.36 -21.92
C THR A 349 -17.82 5.30 -22.85
N LEU A 350 -16.74 4.82 -23.47
CA LEU A 350 -15.96 5.56 -24.46
C LEU A 350 -16.81 5.92 -25.68
N ARG A 351 -17.46 4.94 -26.34
CA ARG A 351 -18.31 5.19 -27.51
C ARG A 351 -19.45 6.15 -27.17
N ARG A 352 -20.06 6.00 -25.99
CA ARG A 352 -21.11 6.92 -25.55
C ARG A 352 -20.59 8.35 -25.43
N SER A 353 -19.39 8.54 -24.89
CA SER A 353 -18.76 9.87 -24.84
C SER A 353 -18.46 10.40 -26.24
N LEU A 354 -17.71 9.67 -27.06
CA LEU A 354 -17.31 10.09 -28.41
C LEU A 354 -18.53 10.33 -29.32
N GLY A 355 -19.45 9.37 -29.39
CA GLY A 355 -20.65 9.47 -30.21
C GLY A 355 -21.53 10.64 -29.84
N SER A 356 -21.68 10.96 -28.55
CA SER A 356 -22.47 12.13 -28.13
C SER A 356 -21.83 13.45 -28.56
N VAL A 357 -20.50 13.54 -28.46
CA VAL A 357 -19.73 14.72 -28.90
C VAL A 357 -19.82 14.87 -30.42
N LEU A 358 -19.61 13.80 -31.18
CA LEU A 358 -19.65 13.84 -32.65
C LEU A 358 -21.07 14.07 -33.19
N ALA A 359 -22.10 13.49 -32.57
CA ALA A 359 -23.49 13.76 -32.94
C ALA A 359 -23.80 15.26 -32.84
N LYS A 360 -23.39 15.91 -31.75
CA LYS A 360 -23.49 17.36 -31.57
C LYS A 360 -22.66 18.13 -32.61
N ALA A 361 -21.41 17.74 -32.83
CA ALA A 361 -20.51 18.41 -33.78
C ALA A 361 -21.06 18.44 -35.22
N HIS A 362 -21.79 17.38 -35.61
CA HIS A 362 -22.37 17.23 -36.94
C HIS A 362 -23.87 17.61 -37.01
N GLY A 363 -24.44 18.18 -35.94
CA GLY A 363 -25.86 18.57 -35.91
C GLY A 363 -26.84 17.40 -36.01
N ARG A 364 -26.43 16.19 -35.62
CA ARG A 364 -27.26 14.98 -35.63
C ARG A 364 -28.08 14.88 -34.35
N HIS A 365 -29.22 14.19 -34.40
CA HIS A 365 -30.09 13.98 -33.24
C HIS A 365 -29.75 12.71 -32.44
N THR A 366 -29.05 11.76 -33.06
CA THR A 366 -28.67 10.47 -32.46
C THR A 366 -27.23 10.12 -32.80
N ILE A 367 -26.67 9.16 -32.06
CA ILE A 367 -25.35 8.59 -32.35
C ILE A 367 -25.48 7.67 -33.56
N ASP A 368 -24.73 7.97 -34.62
CA ASP A 368 -24.55 7.09 -35.77
C ASP A 368 -23.39 6.13 -35.49
N GLU A 369 -23.71 4.85 -35.30
CA GLU A 369 -22.72 3.83 -34.94
C GLU A 369 -21.73 3.51 -36.06
N GLU A 370 -22.16 3.59 -37.33
CA GLU A 370 -21.31 3.30 -38.47
C GLU A 370 -20.30 4.43 -38.64
N ALA A 371 -20.79 5.67 -38.67
CA ALA A 371 -19.93 6.85 -38.75
C ALA A 371 -18.99 6.95 -37.53
N LEU A 372 -19.46 6.65 -36.32
CA LEU A 372 -18.62 6.61 -35.12
C LEU A 372 -17.51 5.56 -35.25
N THR A 373 -17.83 4.37 -35.76
CA THR A 373 -16.83 3.31 -35.95
C THR A 373 -15.78 3.72 -36.96
N GLN A 374 -16.20 4.27 -38.11
CA GLN A 374 -15.28 4.79 -39.13
C GLN A 374 -14.38 5.89 -38.56
N TRP A 375 -14.97 6.84 -37.83
CA TRP A 375 -14.23 7.93 -37.17
C TRP A 375 -13.22 7.40 -36.15
N MET A 376 -13.61 6.42 -35.32
CA MET A 376 -12.69 5.80 -34.36
C MET A 376 -11.50 5.13 -35.06
N HIS A 377 -11.73 4.41 -36.17
CA HIS A 377 -10.66 3.79 -36.95
C HIS A 377 -9.74 4.80 -37.64
N ALA A 378 -10.28 5.94 -38.07
CA ALA A 378 -9.50 7.00 -38.72
C ALA A 378 -8.62 7.77 -37.73
N HIS A 379 -9.18 8.13 -36.56
CA HIS A 379 -8.58 9.13 -35.69
C HIS A 379 -8.02 8.59 -34.38
N LEU A 380 -8.37 7.36 -33.99
CA LEU A 380 -7.93 6.83 -32.70
C LEU A 380 -6.78 5.84 -32.81
N ARG A 381 -5.91 5.92 -31.82
CA ARG A 381 -4.93 4.89 -31.48
C ARG A 381 -5.15 4.45 -30.04
N VAL A 382 -4.70 3.24 -29.73
CA VAL A 382 -4.80 2.68 -28.38
C VAL A 382 -3.47 2.12 -27.93
N ASN A 383 -3.11 2.47 -26.70
CA ASN A 383 -1.97 1.90 -26.01
C ASN A 383 -2.48 0.94 -24.94
N THR A 384 -1.78 -0.17 -24.73
CA THR A 384 -2.23 -1.28 -23.89
C THR A 384 -1.08 -1.76 -23.01
N VAL A 385 -1.29 -1.75 -21.71
CA VAL A 385 -0.30 -2.14 -20.71
C VAL A 385 -0.84 -3.35 -19.93
N PRO A 386 -0.35 -4.56 -20.21
CA PRO A 386 -0.67 -5.74 -19.41
C PRO A 386 -0.29 -5.56 -17.94
N VAL A 387 -1.23 -5.85 -17.04
CA VAL A 387 -1.02 -5.86 -15.60
C VAL A 387 -1.62 -7.16 -15.06
N PRO A 388 -0.80 -8.22 -14.88
CA PRO A 388 -1.31 -9.55 -14.51
C PRO A 388 -1.97 -9.60 -13.13
N ASP A 389 -1.54 -8.73 -12.21
CA ASP A 389 -2.09 -8.67 -10.86
C ASP A 389 -3.43 -7.91 -10.84
N VAL A 390 -4.53 -8.67 -10.85
CA VAL A 390 -5.90 -8.12 -10.85
C VAL A 390 -6.36 -7.51 -9.53
N THR A 391 -5.60 -7.70 -8.46
CA THR A 391 -5.96 -7.24 -7.11
C THR A 391 -5.56 -5.79 -6.89
N THR A 392 -4.48 -5.36 -7.53
CA THR A 392 -3.98 -3.99 -7.47
C THR A 392 -4.54 -3.09 -8.58
N LEU A 393 -5.16 -3.66 -9.62
CA LEU A 393 -5.66 -2.94 -10.80
C LEU A 393 -6.63 -1.78 -10.49
N GLU A 394 -7.53 -1.93 -9.51
CA GLU A 394 -8.52 -0.88 -9.22
C GLU A 394 -7.88 0.35 -8.55
N GLN A 395 -6.96 0.13 -7.61
CA GLN A 395 -6.19 1.21 -6.99
C GLN A 395 -5.25 1.86 -8.00
N LEU A 396 -4.56 1.03 -8.79
CA LEU A 396 -3.69 1.50 -9.87
C LEU A 396 -4.45 2.41 -10.84
N GLU A 397 -5.67 2.04 -11.24
CA GLU A 397 -6.51 2.90 -12.09
C GLU A 397 -6.83 4.24 -11.43
N ALA A 398 -7.19 4.26 -10.14
CA ALA A 398 -7.49 5.50 -9.44
C ALA A 398 -6.27 6.43 -9.37
N GLU A 399 -5.08 5.90 -9.06
CA GLU A 399 -3.82 6.65 -9.03
C GLU A 399 -3.43 7.17 -10.43
N VAL A 400 -3.53 6.32 -11.45
CA VAL A 400 -3.22 6.67 -12.83
C VAL A 400 -4.18 7.73 -13.37
N LEU A 401 -5.49 7.58 -13.16
CA LEU A 401 -6.48 8.57 -13.62
C LEU A 401 -6.34 9.91 -12.91
N THR A 402 -5.96 9.91 -11.64
CA THR A 402 -5.68 11.15 -10.89
C THR A 402 -4.49 11.90 -11.48
N GLN A 403 -3.45 11.19 -11.92
CA GLN A 403 -2.25 11.79 -12.51
C GLN A 403 -2.43 12.17 -13.98
N LEU A 404 -3.11 11.34 -14.77
CA LEU A 404 -3.36 11.58 -16.20
C LEU A 404 -4.41 12.64 -16.47
N ASP A 405 -5.41 12.75 -15.59
CA ASP A 405 -6.61 13.58 -15.74
C ASP A 405 -7.22 13.60 -17.17
N PRO A 406 -7.53 12.43 -17.80
CA PRO A 406 -7.95 12.42 -19.21
C PRO A 406 -9.24 13.21 -19.44
N PRO A 407 -9.36 14.00 -20.52
CA PRO A 407 -10.45 14.95 -20.70
C PRO A 407 -11.84 14.31 -20.82
N LEU A 408 -11.93 13.06 -21.29
CA LEU A 408 -13.20 12.36 -21.52
C LEU A 408 -13.57 11.33 -20.43
N ASN A 409 -12.70 11.12 -19.43
CA ASN A 409 -13.06 10.35 -18.25
C ASN A 409 -14.05 11.14 -17.38
N LEU A 410 -15.07 10.46 -16.85
CA LEU A 410 -16.10 11.06 -15.98
C LEU A 410 -16.15 10.43 -14.59
N ALA A 411 -15.68 9.18 -14.45
CA ALA A 411 -15.57 8.49 -13.18
C ALA A 411 -14.13 8.56 -12.67
N LYS A 412 -13.96 8.58 -11.34
CA LYS A 412 -12.64 8.59 -10.66
C LYS A 412 -11.74 9.79 -11.02
N VAL A 413 -12.32 10.87 -11.53
CA VAL A 413 -11.62 12.12 -11.88
C VAL A 413 -12.42 13.33 -11.39
N ALA A 414 -11.76 14.46 -11.20
CA ALA A 414 -12.40 15.69 -10.74
C ALA A 414 -13.41 16.23 -11.77
N ARG A 415 -14.51 16.84 -11.29
CA ARG A 415 -15.50 17.48 -12.16
C ARG A 415 -14.96 18.82 -12.67
N THR A 416 -15.03 19.04 -13.97
CA THR A 416 -14.64 20.28 -14.65
C THR A 416 -15.78 20.78 -15.55
N PRO A 417 -15.80 22.04 -16.00
CA PRO A 417 -16.81 22.54 -16.95
C PRO A 417 -16.91 21.67 -18.20
N ARG A 418 -15.77 21.29 -18.77
CA ARG A 418 -15.66 20.34 -19.89
C ARG A 418 -16.34 18.99 -19.62
N ARG A 419 -16.09 18.39 -18.45
CA ARG A 419 -16.71 17.10 -18.06
C ARG A 419 -18.20 17.24 -17.72
N ALA A 420 -18.62 18.39 -17.21
CA ALA A 420 -20.03 18.70 -17.01
C ALA A 420 -20.76 18.79 -18.36
N GLN A 421 -20.16 19.43 -19.36
CA GLN A 421 -20.68 19.49 -20.72
C GLN A 421 -20.72 18.09 -21.37
N LEU A 422 -19.66 17.29 -21.24
CA LEU A 422 -19.68 15.91 -21.71
C LEU A 422 -20.80 15.08 -21.06
N SER A 423 -21.05 15.29 -19.76
CA SER A 423 -22.13 14.61 -19.04
C SER A 423 -23.51 15.01 -19.58
N LEU A 424 -23.71 16.29 -19.93
CA LEU A 424 -24.92 16.78 -20.58
C LEU A 424 -25.10 16.15 -21.96
N LEU A 425 -24.06 16.16 -22.80
CA LEU A 425 -24.12 15.55 -24.13
C LEU A 425 -24.45 14.05 -24.05
N ARG A 426 -23.83 13.31 -23.11
CA ARG A 426 -24.16 11.89 -22.89
C ARG A 426 -25.62 11.66 -22.47
N LYS A 427 -26.22 12.61 -21.76
CA LYS A 427 -27.65 12.55 -21.39
C LYS A 427 -28.55 12.83 -22.59
N THR A 428 -28.17 13.79 -23.43
CA THR A 428 -28.94 14.21 -24.61
C THR A 428 -28.91 13.16 -25.74
N TYR A 429 -27.74 12.62 -26.04
CA TYR A 429 -27.51 11.78 -27.23
C TYR A 429 -27.29 10.29 -26.91
N GLY A 430 -26.91 9.96 -25.67
CA GLY A 430 -26.51 8.62 -25.27
C GLY A 430 -27.64 7.76 -24.67
N GLN A 431 -28.90 8.21 -24.77
CA GLN A 431 -30.09 7.41 -24.45
C GLN A 431 -30.80 7.06 -25.76
N GLU A 432 -31.28 5.83 -25.89
CA GLU A 432 -32.28 5.51 -26.93
C GLU A 432 -33.54 6.31 -26.65
N ARG A 433 -34.10 6.94 -27.68
CA ARG A 433 -35.46 7.46 -27.64
C ARG A 433 -36.43 6.33 -27.96
#